data_AF-A0A2D5WEE5-F1
#
_entry.id   AF-A0A2D5WEE5-F1
#
_cell.length_a   1.000
_cell.length_b   1.000
_cell.length_c   1.000
_cell.angle_alpha   90.00
_cell.angle_beta   90.00
_cell.angle_gamma   90.00
#
_symmetry.space_group_name_H-M   'P 1'
#
loop_
_entity.id
_entity.type
_entity.pdbx_description
1 polymer ?
#
loop_
_entity_poly.entity_id
_entity_poly.type
_entity_poly.pdbx_seq_one_letter_code
_entity_poly.pdbx_strand_id
1 'polypeptide(L)'
;MGGYTTEKQLQQAARYNLQVIVMRRPLDASLERIKLSPNLLGIVWQDEPLINFGIESERQQKELLSFKDYRKAVKGVLPDLPVFVNTASWMIGNGRTHWINWHKAGDISCHDNYVIWPVTKSLNLGSYGTEKNGIADATSLAVKVNKEAKPVWLVIGAFEANHPPTVRFPFRYPTPMQLRGMVYTGIIHGATGITYYAWDSNVTRFGVAPVEQRKVPGRPSATPIQAINANALWKTISVVNSELLELTAEILSPTVNLGYAVSYTGDAVTEYPLRTLLKPHRDGGYVLFTVNMDNTVITGNFHFPSMLKSAEPMFENGSAFSLGEDKRSFMVPYEPFEVHVVRLN
;
A
#
# COMPACT_ATOMS: atom_id res chain seq x y z
N MET A 1 -29.40 4.81 5.40
CA MET A 1 -28.91 3.43 5.20
C MET A 1 -29.12 2.66 6.50
N GLY A 2 -30.29 2.04 6.68
CA GLY A 2 -30.64 1.29 7.90
C GLY A 2 -30.19 -0.17 7.83
N GLY A 3 -29.72 -0.72 8.96
CA GLY A 3 -29.90 -2.15 9.27
C GLY A 3 -28.66 -3.04 9.39
N TYR A 4 -27.46 -2.59 9.03
CA TYR A 4 -26.26 -3.45 9.07
C TYR A 4 -25.35 -3.12 10.27
N THR A 5 -25.61 -3.82 11.38
CA THR A 5 -24.83 -3.67 12.63
C THR A 5 -23.44 -4.31 12.47
N THR A 6 -22.49 -3.91 13.31
CA THR A 6 -21.11 -4.43 13.27
C THR A 6 -21.08 -5.94 13.57
N GLU A 7 -21.96 -6.41 14.44
CA GLU A 7 -22.14 -7.82 14.77
C GLU A 7 -22.56 -8.62 13.53
N LYS A 8 -23.52 -8.12 12.75
CA LYS A 8 -23.95 -8.77 11.50
C LYS A 8 -22.83 -8.81 10.46
N GLN A 9 -22.01 -7.75 10.37
CA GLN A 9 -20.84 -7.73 9.47
C GLN A 9 -19.81 -8.78 9.86
N LEU A 10 -19.46 -8.86 11.13
CA LEU A 10 -18.50 -9.84 11.65
C LEU A 10 -19.01 -11.27 11.43
N GLN A 11 -20.29 -11.52 11.70
CA GLN A 11 -20.93 -12.82 11.47
C GLN A 11 -20.94 -13.21 9.98
N GLN A 12 -21.22 -12.27 9.08
CA GLN A 12 -21.19 -12.55 7.65
C GLN A 12 -19.76 -12.82 7.16
N ALA A 13 -18.80 -11.98 7.56
CA ALA A 13 -17.39 -12.11 7.20
C ALA A 13 -16.79 -13.44 7.68
N ALA A 14 -17.16 -13.89 8.89
CA ALA A 14 -16.70 -15.17 9.43
C ALA A 14 -17.09 -16.37 8.56
N ARG A 15 -18.26 -16.33 7.89
CA ARG A 15 -18.70 -17.40 6.96
C ARG A 15 -17.80 -17.53 5.73
N TYR A 16 -17.04 -16.49 5.42
CA TYR A 16 -16.11 -16.45 4.29
C TYR A 16 -14.65 -16.41 4.75
N ASN A 17 -14.39 -16.72 6.03
CA ASN A 17 -13.05 -16.68 6.63
C ASN A 17 -12.35 -15.32 6.47
N LEU A 18 -13.13 -14.23 6.49
CA LEU A 18 -12.62 -12.87 6.35
C LEU A 18 -12.39 -12.23 7.72
N GLN A 19 -11.19 -11.68 7.88
CA GLN A 19 -10.88 -10.73 8.93
C GLN A 19 -11.48 -9.35 8.61
N VAL A 20 -11.92 -8.63 9.64
CA VAL A 20 -12.64 -7.37 9.51
C VAL A 20 -11.96 -6.29 10.32
N ILE A 21 -11.62 -5.20 9.64
CA ILE A 21 -11.28 -3.93 10.28
C ILE A 21 -12.54 -3.08 10.28
N VAL A 22 -12.98 -2.65 11.45
CA VAL A 22 -14.19 -1.83 11.56
C VAL A 22 -13.82 -0.35 11.47
N MET A 23 -14.35 0.34 10.47
CA MET A 23 -14.29 1.80 10.38
C MET A 23 -15.52 2.42 11.05
N ARG A 24 -15.66 2.12 12.33
CA ARG A 24 -16.72 2.59 13.24
C ARG A 24 -16.10 2.76 14.63
N ARG A 25 -16.74 3.52 15.51
CA ARG A 25 -16.25 3.79 16.87
C ARG A 25 -17.08 3.07 17.94
N PRO A 26 -17.16 1.71 17.95
CA PRO A 26 -17.93 1.01 18.98
C PRO A 26 -17.34 1.26 20.37
N LEU A 27 -18.21 1.59 21.33
CA LEU A 27 -17.88 1.75 22.75
C LEU A 27 -18.88 1.01 23.63
N ASP A 28 -18.51 0.84 24.88
CA ASP A 28 -19.35 0.30 25.96
C ASP A 28 -20.02 -1.01 25.55
N ALA A 29 -21.35 -1.09 25.69
CA ALA A 29 -22.15 -2.25 25.34
C ALA A 29 -21.95 -2.71 23.88
N SER A 30 -21.58 -1.82 22.95
CA SER A 30 -21.32 -2.21 21.55
C SER A 30 -19.99 -2.91 21.39
N LEU A 31 -18.97 -2.50 22.15
CA LEU A 31 -17.68 -3.18 22.17
C LEU A 31 -17.80 -4.55 22.83
N GLU A 32 -18.55 -4.62 23.94
CA GLU A 32 -18.86 -5.87 24.65
C GLU A 32 -19.54 -6.91 23.75
N ARG A 33 -20.44 -6.48 22.85
CA ARG A 33 -21.12 -7.40 21.93
C ARG A 33 -20.21 -7.98 20.85
N ILE A 34 -19.14 -7.30 20.47
CA ILE A 34 -18.24 -7.75 19.41
C ILE A 34 -16.93 -8.35 19.92
N LYS A 35 -16.64 -8.24 21.22
CA LYS A 35 -15.35 -8.63 21.82
C LYS A 35 -14.96 -10.09 21.60
N LEU A 36 -15.94 -10.98 21.45
CA LEU A 36 -15.73 -12.41 21.23
C LEU A 36 -15.68 -12.78 19.74
N SER A 37 -15.70 -11.81 18.83
CA SER A 37 -15.65 -12.08 17.39
C SER A 37 -14.21 -12.40 16.97
N PRO A 38 -13.88 -13.65 16.62
CA PRO A 38 -12.50 -14.06 16.37
C PRO A 38 -11.91 -13.45 15.09
N ASN A 39 -12.75 -12.91 14.22
CA ASN A 39 -12.36 -12.28 12.97
C ASN A 39 -12.31 -10.75 13.03
N LEU A 40 -12.47 -10.14 14.21
CA LEU A 40 -12.23 -8.70 14.40
C LEU A 40 -10.73 -8.42 14.44
N LEU A 41 -10.20 -7.77 13.41
CA LEU A 41 -8.76 -7.51 13.25
C LEU A 41 -8.32 -6.15 13.80
N GLY A 42 -9.20 -5.15 13.81
CA GLY A 42 -8.84 -3.82 14.28
C GLY A 42 -9.96 -2.80 14.13
N ILE A 43 -9.68 -1.59 14.62
CA ILE A 43 -10.58 -0.44 14.52
C ILE A 43 -9.85 0.73 13.86
N VAL A 44 -10.40 1.21 12.76
CA VAL A 44 -10.08 2.53 12.23
C VAL A 44 -11.00 3.53 12.91
N TRP A 45 -10.44 4.36 13.80
CA TRP A 45 -11.20 5.36 14.54
C TRP A 45 -11.66 6.52 13.64
N GLN A 46 -10.79 6.95 12.74
CA GLN A 46 -11.05 8.01 11.78
C GLN A 46 -10.30 7.77 10.48
N ASP A 47 -10.99 8.04 9.39
CA ASP A 47 -10.43 8.12 8.04
C ASP A 47 -9.98 9.56 7.75
N GLU A 48 -8.81 9.73 7.15
CA GLU A 48 -8.23 11.00 6.70
C GLU A 48 -8.44 12.20 7.69
N PRO A 49 -7.89 12.16 8.93
CA PRO A 49 -8.15 13.20 9.93
C PRO A 49 -7.70 14.61 9.51
N LEU A 50 -6.71 14.74 8.62
CA LEU A 50 -6.30 16.05 8.09
C LEU A 50 -7.30 16.64 7.10
N ILE A 51 -8.07 15.79 6.41
CA ILE A 51 -9.15 16.21 5.52
C ILE A 51 -10.41 16.51 6.33
N ASN A 52 -10.75 15.63 7.27
CA ASN A 52 -11.99 15.72 8.04
C ASN A 52 -11.95 16.75 9.18
N PHE A 53 -10.77 16.99 9.75
CA PHE A 53 -10.61 17.95 10.86
C PHE A 53 -9.86 19.22 10.48
N GLY A 54 -9.42 19.37 9.22
CA GLY A 54 -8.59 20.49 8.80
C GLY A 54 -7.15 20.37 9.30
N ILE A 55 -6.42 21.47 9.32
CA ILE A 55 -4.98 21.51 9.67
C ILE A 55 -4.68 22.48 10.81
N GLU A 56 -5.72 23.01 11.45
CA GLU A 56 -5.65 23.93 12.57
C GLU A 56 -5.16 23.18 13.81
N SER A 57 -4.06 23.67 14.42
CA SER A 57 -3.38 22.92 15.47
C SER A 57 -4.23 22.66 16.70
N GLU A 58 -5.08 23.60 17.11
CA GLU A 58 -5.98 23.43 18.26
C GLU A 58 -6.97 22.26 18.02
N ARG A 59 -7.62 22.25 16.85
CA ARG A 59 -8.57 21.19 16.48
C ARG A 59 -7.86 19.84 16.34
N GLN A 60 -6.70 19.81 15.69
CA GLN A 60 -5.90 18.59 15.56
C GLN A 60 -5.45 18.02 16.91
N GLN A 61 -5.02 18.88 17.85
CA GLN A 61 -4.64 18.44 19.20
C GLN A 61 -5.83 17.90 19.99
N LYS A 62 -6.99 18.59 19.92
CA LYS A 62 -8.23 18.14 20.55
C LYS A 62 -8.64 16.75 20.06
N GLU A 63 -8.67 16.54 18.76
CA GLU A 63 -9.06 15.24 18.18
C GLU A 63 -8.03 14.14 18.49
N LEU A 64 -6.74 14.48 18.55
CA LEU A 64 -5.69 13.54 18.94
C LEU A 64 -5.85 13.07 20.40
N LEU A 65 -6.30 13.95 21.30
CA LEU A 65 -6.65 13.58 22.68
C LEU A 65 -7.87 12.66 22.71
N SER A 66 -8.94 13.02 21.99
CA SER A 66 -10.14 12.18 21.86
C SER A 66 -9.82 10.77 21.34
N PHE A 67 -8.91 10.66 20.36
CA PHE A 67 -8.43 9.39 19.86
C PHE A 67 -7.69 8.56 20.92
N LYS A 68 -6.81 9.18 21.71
CA LYS A 68 -6.07 8.50 22.78
C LYS A 68 -7.02 7.99 23.87
N ASP A 69 -8.01 8.78 24.24
CA ASP A 69 -9.03 8.39 25.23
C ASP A 69 -9.87 7.22 24.72
N TYR A 70 -10.31 7.29 23.46
CA TYR A 70 -11.02 6.19 22.80
C TYR A 70 -10.17 4.91 22.77
N ARG A 71 -8.91 5.01 22.34
CA ARG A 71 -7.98 3.87 22.32
C ARG A 71 -7.81 3.29 23.71
N LYS A 72 -7.64 4.12 24.75
CA LYS A 72 -7.55 3.65 26.15
C LYS A 72 -8.82 2.90 26.57
N ALA A 73 -10.00 3.39 26.23
CA ALA A 73 -11.27 2.73 26.53
C ALA A 73 -11.38 1.36 25.84
N VAL A 74 -11.03 1.28 24.55
CA VAL A 74 -11.02 0.00 23.81
C VAL A 74 -10.03 -0.98 24.44
N LYS A 75 -8.82 -0.52 24.76
CA LYS A 75 -7.78 -1.35 25.39
C LYS A 75 -8.15 -1.85 26.79
N GLY A 76 -9.08 -1.19 27.47
CA GLY A 76 -9.65 -1.67 28.74
C GLY A 76 -10.52 -2.92 28.59
N VAL A 77 -11.07 -3.18 27.40
CA VAL A 77 -11.94 -4.34 27.12
C VAL A 77 -11.24 -5.37 26.21
N LEU A 78 -10.48 -4.89 25.23
CA LEU A 78 -9.76 -5.67 24.23
C LEU A 78 -8.30 -5.19 24.16
N PRO A 79 -7.42 -5.63 25.09
CA PRO A 79 -6.04 -5.16 25.19
C PRO A 79 -5.22 -5.32 23.91
N ASP A 80 -5.46 -6.39 23.15
CA ASP A 80 -4.67 -6.72 21.96
C ASP A 80 -5.24 -6.13 20.67
N LEU A 81 -6.48 -5.64 20.67
CA LEU A 81 -7.12 -5.14 19.44
C LEU A 81 -6.48 -3.82 18.99
N PRO A 82 -5.89 -3.74 17.78
CA PRO A 82 -5.28 -2.51 17.32
C PRO A 82 -6.33 -1.44 17.02
N VAL A 83 -6.07 -0.23 17.50
CA VAL A 83 -6.86 0.97 17.23
C VAL A 83 -5.95 2.00 16.58
N PHE A 84 -6.34 2.47 15.41
CA PHE A 84 -5.53 3.35 14.60
C PHE A 84 -6.37 4.33 13.79
N VAL A 85 -5.70 5.21 13.05
CA VAL A 85 -6.32 6.11 12.08
C VAL A 85 -5.75 5.79 10.70
N ASN A 86 -6.55 5.99 9.67
CA ASN A 86 -6.08 6.00 8.30
C ASN A 86 -5.84 7.45 7.89
N THR A 87 -4.65 7.82 7.42
CA THR A 87 -4.38 9.21 7.00
C THR A 87 -4.24 9.32 5.50
N ALA A 88 -4.69 10.41 4.88
CA ALA A 88 -4.30 10.74 3.52
C ALA A 88 -2.78 11.00 3.42
N SER A 89 -2.20 10.90 2.23
CA SER A 89 -0.78 11.20 1.93
C SER A 89 -0.42 12.70 2.01
N TRP A 90 -1.10 13.47 2.86
CA TRP A 90 -0.87 14.90 3.08
C TRP A 90 0.28 15.16 4.08
N MET A 91 1.44 14.59 3.77
CA MET A 91 2.64 14.54 4.62
C MET A 91 3.62 15.72 4.42
N ILE A 92 3.19 16.76 3.71
CA ILE A 92 3.98 17.94 3.34
C ILE A 92 3.34 19.23 3.88
N GLY A 93 4.09 20.33 3.80
CA GLY A 93 3.62 21.65 4.21
C GLY A 93 3.17 21.68 5.67
N ASN A 94 2.09 22.42 5.93
CA ASN A 94 1.49 22.59 7.25
C ASN A 94 0.79 21.32 7.79
N GLY A 95 0.44 20.36 6.93
CA GLY A 95 -0.13 19.08 7.34
C GLY A 95 0.90 18.13 7.99
N ARG A 96 2.18 18.25 7.64
CA ARG A 96 3.23 17.28 8.00
C ARG A 96 3.31 16.96 9.50
N THR A 97 3.32 17.98 10.36
CA THR A 97 3.45 17.77 11.82
C THR A 97 2.26 16.99 12.37
N HIS A 98 1.05 17.31 11.90
CA HIS A 98 -0.17 16.60 12.29
C HIS A 98 -0.18 15.16 11.78
N TRP A 99 0.21 14.95 10.53
CA TRP A 99 0.40 13.62 9.95
C TRP A 99 1.34 12.75 10.81
N ILE A 100 2.51 13.27 11.18
CA ILE A 100 3.48 12.57 12.04
C ILE A 100 2.87 12.22 13.40
N ASN A 101 2.10 13.13 14.00
CA ASN A 101 1.49 12.88 15.31
C ASN A 101 0.45 11.75 15.27
N TRP A 102 -0.36 11.69 14.21
CA TRP A 102 -1.30 10.59 13.99
C TRP A 102 -0.59 9.25 13.81
N HIS A 103 0.46 9.22 12.98
CA HIS A 103 1.28 8.03 12.77
C HIS A 103 1.98 7.55 14.04
N LYS A 104 2.31 8.44 14.99
CA LYS A 104 2.86 8.03 16.30
C LYS A 104 1.79 7.48 17.24
N ALA A 105 0.57 7.99 17.18
CA ALA A 105 -0.45 7.70 18.18
C ALA A 105 -1.15 6.34 18.04
N GLY A 106 -1.38 5.85 16.81
CA GLY A 106 -2.11 4.59 16.58
C GLY A 106 -1.32 3.32 16.89
N ASP A 107 -2.00 2.18 17.04
CA ASP A 107 -1.33 0.86 17.16
C ASP A 107 -0.70 0.41 15.83
N ILE A 108 -1.27 0.87 14.72
CA ILE A 108 -0.79 0.66 13.35
C ILE A 108 -0.60 2.03 12.70
N SER A 109 0.44 2.15 11.89
CA SER A 109 0.70 3.33 11.07
C SER A 109 0.04 3.13 9.71
N CYS A 110 -1.16 3.68 9.48
CA CYS A 110 -1.94 3.44 8.27
C CYS A 110 -2.14 4.71 7.44
N HIS A 111 -1.99 4.63 6.12
CA HIS A 111 -2.19 5.76 5.23
C HIS A 111 -2.62 5.38 3.81
N ASP A 112 -3.39 6.27 3.19
CA ASP A 112 -3.74 6.25 1.79
C ASP A 112 -2.65 6.88 0.94
N ASN A 113 -2.36 6.27 -0.21
CA ASN A 113 -1.49 6.89 -1.21
C ASN A 113 -1.98 6.60 -2.64
N TYR A 114 -2.84 7.50 -3.16
CA TYR A 114 -3.48 7.36 -4.47
C TYR A 114 -2.74 8.18 -5.55
N VAL A 115 -1.71 7.56 -6.14
CA VAL A 115 -0.77 8.24 -7.07
C VAL A 115 -1.14 8.14 -8.55
N ILE A 116 -2.18 7.38 -8.89
CA ILE A 116 -2.60 7.19 -10.30
C ILE A 116 -3.63 8.23 -10.73
N TRP A 117 -3.15 9.14 -11.55
CA TRP A 117 -3.80 10.34 -12.07
C TRP A 117 -3.58 10.35 -13.60
N PRO A 118 -4.28 11.20 -14.37
CA PRO A 118 -4.18 11.18 -15.83
C PRO A 118 -2.77 11.41 -16.40
N VAL A 119 -1.86 12.00 -15.61
CA VAL A 119 -0.50 12.35 -16.00
C VAL A 119 0.56 11.85 -15.00
N THR A 120 0.33 10.70 -14.34
CA THR A 120 1.30 10.14 -13.40
C THR A 120 2.64 9.88 -14.09
N LYS A 121 3.69 10.54 -13.59
CA LYS A 121 5.06 10.39 -14.09
C LYS A 121 5.94 9.51 -13.20
N SER A 122 5.56 9.33 -11.94
CA SER A 122 6.27 8.49 -10.99
C SER A 122 5.35 8.09 -9.84
N LEU A 123 5.55 6.90 -9.27
CA LEU A 123 4.89 6.45 -8.04
C LEU A 123 5.40 7.17 -6.80
N ASN A 124 6.56 7.84 -6.89
CA ASN A 124 7.12 8.63 -5.79
C ASN A 124 6.78 10.13 -5.85
N LEU A 125 6.01 10.54 -6.86
CA LEU A 125 5.48 11.90 -6.93
C LEU A 125 3.98 11.84 -6.60
N GLY A 126 3.50 12.71 -5.73
CA GLY A 126 2.07 12.80 -5.42
C GLY A 126 1.31 13.63 -6.46
N SER A 127 0.25 14.30 -6.02
CA SER A 127 -0.71 15.04 -6.88
C SER A 127 -0.01 15.83 -8.00
N TYR A 128 -0.41 15.55 -9.25
CA TYR A 128 0.15 16.14 -10.49
C TYR A 128 1.63 15.88 -10.78
N GLY A 129 2.29 14.99 -10.03
CA GLY A 129 3.68 14.59 -10.31
C GLY A 129 4.71 15.67 -9.95
N THR A 130 4.40 16.56 -8.99
CA THR A 130 5.27 17.71 -8.66
C THR A 130 5.80 17.68 -7.23
N GLU A 131 5.15 16.96 -6.32
CA GLU A 131 5.49 16.97 -4.90
C GLU A 131 6.04 15.60 -4.45
N LYS A 132 7.06 15.62 -3.59
CA LYS A 132 7.67 14.43 -2.96
C LYS A 132 6.80 13.91 -1.81
N ASN A 133 5.65 13.35 -2.17
CA ASN A 133 4.67 12.72 -1.27
C ASN A 133 4.03 11.47 -1.91
N GLY A 134 4.77 10.80 -2.79
CA GLY A 134 4.38 9.50 -3.32
C GLY A 134 4.63 8.36 -2.33
N ILE A 135 4.46 7.13 -2.80
CA ILE A 135 4.40 5.94 -1.94
C ILE A 135 5.71 5.73 -1.15
N ALA A 136 6.85 5.87 -1.82
CA ALA A 136 8.15 5.63 -1.19
C ALA A 136 8.43 6.64 -0.08
N ASP A 137 8.21 7.94 -0.31
CA ASP A 137 8.43 8.99 0.68
C ASP A 137 7.47 8.86 1.89
N ALA A 138 6.18 8.59 1.65
CA ALA A 138 5.18 8.44 2.70
C ALA A 138 5.43 7.23 3.58
N THR A 139 5.67 6.08 2.94
CA THR A 139 5.93 4.82 3.66
C THR A 139 7.23 4.90 4.45
N SER A 140 8.30 5.44 3.85
CA SER A 140 9.58 5.62 4.55
C SER A 140 9.45 6.56 5.76
N LEU A 141 8.67 7.64 5.62
CA LEU A 141 8.42 8.54 6.74
C LEU A 141 7.64 7.83 7.83
N ALA A 142 6.59 7.09 7.49
CA ALA A 142 5.80 6.30 8.44
C ALA A 142 6.67 5.34 9.26
N VAL A 143 7.54 4.57 8.59
CA VAL A 143 8.53 3.68 9.23
C VAL A 143 9.46 4.46 10.14
N LYS A 144 10.05 5.56 9.64
CA LYS A 144 10.99 6.38 10.41
C LYS A 144 10.37 6.97 11.67
N VAL A 145 9.16 7.53 11.59
CA VAL A 145 8.52 8.21 12.74
C VAL A 145 8.03 7.22 13.79
N ASN A 146 7.75 5.98 13.38
CA ASN A 146 7.39 4.91 14.28
C ASN A 146 8.60 4.12 14.82
N LYS A 147 9.81 4.39 14.30
CA LYS A 147 11.07 3.73 14.67
C LYS A 147 11.04 2.21 14.46
N GLU A 148 10.39 1.76 13.39
CA GLU A 148 10.21 0.34 13.05
C GLU A 148 9.49 -0.47 14.15
N ALA A 149 8.83 0.20 15.11
CA ALA A 149 8.30 -0.46 16.31
C ALA A 149 6.89 -1.02 16.13
N LYS A 150 6.21 -0.71 15.03
CA LYS A 150 4.84 -1.16 14.76
C LYS A 150 4.56 -1.30 13.26
N PRO A 151 3.55 -2.09 12.87
CA PRO A 151 3.19 -2.30 11.47
C PRO A 151 2.90 -0.97 10.76
N VAL A 152 3.35 -0.89 9.51
CA VAL A 152 2.96 0.15 8.55
C VAL A 152 2.04 -0.47 7.52
N TRP A 153 0.83 0.05 7.41
CA TRP A 153 -0.16 -0.36 6.42
C TRP A 153 -0.33 0.75 5.39
N LEU A 154 -0.36 0.33 4.12
CA LEU A 154 -0.52 1.20 2.97
C LEU A 154 -1.84 0.86 2.28
N VAL A 155 -2.68 1.87 2.08
CA VAL A 155 -3.90 1.77 1.30
C VAL A 155 -3.63 2.33 -0.09
N ILE A 156 -3.76 1.50 -1.12
CA ILE A 156 -3.49 1.87 -2.50
C ILE A 156 -4.77 1.99 -3.32
N GLY A 157 -4.75 2.90 -4.29
CA GLY A 157 -5.88 3.18 -5.18
C GLY A 157 -5.97 2.19 -6.34
N ALA A 158 -7.06 1.45 -6.39
CA ALA A 158 -7.51 0.54 -7.44
C ALA A 158 -8.94 0.93 -7.90
N PHE A 159 -9.14 2.23 -8.11
CA PHE A 159 -10.44 2.81 -8.47
C PHE A 159 -10.24 4.00 -9.42
N GLU A 160 -11.34 4.51 -9.97
CA GLU A 160 -11.34 5.78 -10.69
C GLU A 160 -12.43 6.73 -10.16
N ALA A 161 -12.23 8.03 -10.41
CA ALA A 161 -13.24 9.04 -10.18
C ALA A 161 -14.05 9.28 -11.46
N ASN A 162 -15.38 9.26 -11.36
CA ASN A 162 -16.30 9.59 -12.46
C ASN A 162 -16.44 11.10 -12.66
N HIS A 163 -15.32 11.75 -12.92
CA HIS A 163 -15.20 13.19 -13.07
C HIS A 163 -14.20 13.54 -14.18
N PRO A 164 -14.35 14.73 -14.83
CA PRO A 164 -13.39 15.23 -15.80
C PRO A 164 -11.96 15.26 -15.23
N PRO A 165 -10.90 15.14 -16.07
CA PRO A 165 -9.51 15.20 -15.62
C PRO A 165 -9.10 16.48 -14.86
N THR A 166 -9.91 17.53 -14.95
CA THR A 166 -9.67 18.86 -14.37
C THR A 166 -10.13 19.00 -12.91
N VAL A 167 -10.78 17.98 -12.33
CA VAL A 167 -11.19 18.05 -10.92
C VAL A 167 -9.99 17.91 -9.98
N ARG A 168 -10.20 18.35 -8.73
CA ARG A 168 -9.18 18.32 -7.66
C ARG A 168 -8.57 16.93 -7.41
N PHE A 169 -9.36 15.87 -7.62
CA PHE A 169 -8.96 14.48 -7.40
C PHE A 169 -9.34 13.60 -8.60
N PRO A 170 -8.57 13.67 -9.70
CA PRO A 170 -8.91 13.01 -10.96
C PRO A 170 -8.43 11.55 -10.97
N PHE A 171 -8.74 10.77 -9.94
CA PHE A 171 -8.25 9.40 -9.80
C PHE A 171 -8.59 8.53 -11.02
N ARG A 172 -7.66 7.67 -11.41
CA ARG A 172 -7.80 6.73 -12.52
C ARG A 172 -7.44 5.33 -12.07
N TYR A 173 -8.02 4.35 -12.74
CA TYR A 173 -7.58 2.98 -12.56
C TYR A 173 -6.08 2.86 -12.85
N PRO A 174 -5.29 2.24 -11.97
CA PRO A 174 -3.97 1.77 -12.34
C PRO A 174 -4.08 0.80 -13.53
N THR A 175 -3.03 0.74 -14.35
CA THR A 175 -2.76 -0.47 -15.14
C THR A 175 -2.35 -1.61 -14.20
N PRO A 176 -2.44 -2.89 -14.63
CA PRO A 176 -1.89 -4.00 -13.86
C PRO A 176 -0.44 -3.79 -13.41
N MET A 177 0.41 -3.26 -14.30
CA MET A 177 1.80 -2.93 -13.99
C MET A 177 1.91 -1.86 -12.91
N GLN A 178 1.15 -0.76 -13.03
CA GLN A 178 1.11 0.29 -12.03
C GLN A 178 0.65 -0.23 -10.67
N LEU A 179 -0.39 -1.06 -10.63
CA LEU A 179 -0.89 -1.63 -9.37
C LEU A 179 0.19 -2.47 -8.69
N ARG A 180 0.85 -3.38 -9.42
CA ARG A 180 1.95 -4.20 -8.90
C ARG A 180 3.12 -3.30 -8.44
N GLY A 181 3.51 -2.30 -9.23
CA GLY A 181 4.52 -1.30 -8.87
C GLY A 181 4.18 -0.54 -7.58
N MET A 182 2.94 -0.12 -7.39
CA MET A 182 2.48 0.55 -6.17
C MET A 182 2.64 -0.34 -4.93
N VAL A 183 2.24 -1.61 -5.03
CA VAL A 183 2.36 -2.60 -3.95
C VAL A 183 3.82 -2.79 -3.57
N TYR A 184 4.68 -3.13 -4.54
CA TYR A 184 6.09 -3.40 -4.27
C TYR A 184 6.87 -2.17 -3.84
N THR A 185 6.52 -0.97 -4.32
CA THR A 185 7.07 0.29 -3.78
C THR A 185 6.74 0.41 -2.29
N GLY A 186 5.51 0.10 -1.87
CA GLY A 186 5.14 0.05 -0.47
C GLY A 186 6.00 -0.94 0.33
N ILE A 187 6.11 -2.19 -0.13
CA ILE A 187 6.88 -3.24 0.53
C ILE A 187 8.38 -2.86 0.65
N ILE A 188 8.98 -2.38 -0.44
CA ILE A 188 10.39 -1.96 -0.48
C ILE A 188 10.68 -0.87 0.56
N HIS A 189 9.71 0.02 0.80
CA HIS A 189 9.84 1.10 1.77
C HIS A 189 9.32 0.77 3.18
N GLY A 190 9.01 -0.50 3.43
CA GLY A 190 8.71 -1.03 4.76
C GLY A 190 7.22 -1.14 5.12
N ALA A 191 6.32 -1.11 4.13
CA ALA A 191 4.95 -1.52 4.35
C ALA A 191 4.90 -3.02 4.71
N THR A 192 4.10 -3.34 5.73
CA THR A 192 3.88 -4.69 6.27
C THR A 192 2.46 -5.18 6.03
N GLY A 193 1.60 -4.33 5.45
CA GLY A 193 0.24 -4.65 5.06
C GLY A 193 -0.22 -3.74 3.93
N ILE A 194 -1.00 -4.31 3.02
CA ILE A 194 -1.53 -3.63 1.83
C ILE A 194 -3.04 -3.74 1.84
N THR A 195 -3.73 -2.62 1.62
CA THR A 195 -5.18 -2.58 1.43
C THR A 195 -5.49 -1.97 0.06
N TYR A 196 -6.35 -2.63 -0.71
CA TYR A 196 -6.80 -2.12 -2.01
C TYR A 196 -8.09 -1.33 -1.83
N TYR A 197 -8.03 -0.02 -2.04
CA TYR A 197 -9.21 0.82 -2.10
C TYR A 197 -9.52 1.11 -3.57
N ALA A 198 -10.68 0.81 -4.15
CA ALA A 198 -11.89 0.35 -3.51
C ALA A 198 -12.44 -0.92 -4.14
N TRP A 199 -13.25 -1.64 -3.37
CA TRP A 199 -14.13 -2.69 -3.89
C TRP A 199 -15.40 -2.08 -4.49
N ASP A 200 -15.72 -2.46 -5.73
CA ASP A 200 -16.92 -2.03 -6.43
C ASP A 200 -18.17 -2.67 -5.83
N SER A 201 -18.96 -1.84 -5.17
CA SER A 201 -20.06 -2.25 -4.30
C SER A 201 -21.18 -1.21 -4.28
N ASN A 202 -22.24 -1.48 -3.52
CA ASN A 202 -23.29 -0.50 -3.26
C ASN A 202 -22.83 0.69 -2.40
N VAL A 203 -21.61 0.65 -1.82
CA VAL A 203 -21.01 1.73 -1.03
C VAL A 203 -20.06 2.58 -1.88
N THR A 204 -19.19 1.92 -2.65
CA THR A 204 -18.20 2.58 -3.51
C THR A 204 -18.36 2.10 -4.93
N ARG A 205 -18.44 3.05 -5.88
CA ARG A 205 -18.55 2.72 -7.31
C ARG A 205 -17.22 2.96 -8.01
N PHE A 206 -16.98 2.19 -9.07
CA PHE A 206 -15.78 2.27 -9.92
C PHE A 206 -14.51 1.84 -9.20
N GLY A 207 -14.65 0.82 -8.35
CA GLY A 207 -13.54 0.05 -7.79
C GLY A 207 -13.29 -1.26 -8.54
N VAL A 208 -12.50 -2.15 -7.96
CA VAL A 208 -12.26 -3.50 -8.51
C VAL A 208 -13.45 -4.42 -8.32
N ALA A 209 -13.64 -5.38 -9.24
CA ALA A 209 -14.75 -6.32 -9.19
C ALA A 209 -14.34 -7.72 -9.70
N PRO A 210 -14.81 -8.81 -9.07
CA PRO A 210 -14.48 -10.18 -9.49
C PRO A 210 -15.07 -10.57 -10.85
N VAL A 211 -16.05 -9.80 -11.34
CA VAL A 211 -16.70 -9.98 -12.63
C VAL A 211 -16.87 -8.63 -13.32
N GLU A 212 -17.00 -8.65 -14.64
CA GLU A 212 -17.32 -7.46 -15.44
C GLU A 212 -18.76 -7.00 -15.17
N GLN A 213 -18.95 -6.21 -14.12
CA GLN A 213 -20.27 -5.71 -13.72
C GLN A 213 -20.47 -4.25 -14.14
N ARG A 214 -21.49 -4.01 -14.95
CA ARG A 214 -21.86 -2.65 -15.38
C ARG A 214 -22.86 -1.99 -14.46
N LYS A 215 -23.72 -2.76 -13.79
CA LYS A 215 -24.79 -2.26 -12.94
C LYS A 215 -24.56 -2.68 -11.49
N VAL A 216 -24.63 -1.70 -10.60
CA VAL A 216 -24.73 -1.91 -9.15
C VAL A 216 -25.99 -1.17 -8.68
N PRO A 217 -26.90 -1.81 -7.93
CA PRO A 217 -28.13 -1.17 -7.49
C PRO A 217 -27.89 0.18 -6.79
N GLY A 218 -28.63 1.21 -7.20
CA GLY A 218 -28.53 2.56 -6.62
C GLY A 218 -27.26 3.35 -6.98
N ARG A 219 -26.46 2.88 -7.96
CA ARG A 219 -25.22 3.54 -8.39
C ARG A 219 -25.21 3.82 -9.90
N PRO A 220 -24.40 4.79 -10.36
CA PRO A 220 -24.16 5.02 -11.79
C PRO A 220 -23.65 3.75 -12.48
N SER A 221 -24.05 3.56 -13.74
CA SER A 221 -23.57 2.44 -14.55
C SER A 221 -22.13 2.68 -15.01
N ALA A 222 -21.32 1.61 -15.02
CA ALA A 222 -19.99 1.65 -15.62
C ALA A 222 -20.07 1.50 -17.14
N THR A 223 -19.12 2.15 -17.82
CA THR A 223 -18.85 1.86 -19.23
C THR A 223 -18.25 0.45 -19.37
N PRO A 224 -18.27 -0.14 -20.58
CA PRO A 224 -17.64 -1.44 -20.82
C PRO A 224 -16.16 -1.47 -20.41
N ILE A 225 -15.41 -0.42 -20.75
CA ILE A 225 -13.97 -0.31 -20.42
C ILE A 225 -13.75 -0.27 -18.91
N GLN A 226 -14.60 0.45 -18.17
CA GLN A 226 -14.48 0.51 -16.71
C GLN A 226 -14.75 -0.85 -16.05
N ALA A 227 -15.72 -1.62 -16.56
CA ALA A 227 -16.01 -2.96 -16.07
C ALA A 227 -14.87 -3.96 -16.38
N ILE A 228 -14.26 -3.86 -17.56
CA ILE A 228 -13.08 -4.66 -17.95
C ILE A 228 -11.89 -4.31 -17.04
N ASN A 229 -11.61 -3.02 -16.84
CA ASN A 229 -10.50 -2.57 -15.97
C ASN A 229 -10.70 -3.01 -14.52
N ALA A 230 -11.92 -2.88 -13.99
CA ALA A 230 -12.27 -3.35 -12.64
C ALA A 230 -11.98 -4.85 -12.47
N ASN A 231 -12.29 -5.66 -13.50
CA ASN A 231 -12.03 -7.10 -13.48
C ASN A 231 -10.56 -7.45 -13.66
N ALA A 232 -9.87 -6.78 -14.58
CA ALA A 232 -8.44 -6.95 -14.80
C ALA A 232 -7.67 -6.68 -13.51
N LEU A 233 -7.97 -5.58 -12.81
CA LEU A 233 -7.35 -5.25 -11.53
C LEU A 233 -7.69 -6.25 -10.44
N TRP A 234 -8.92 -6.77 -10.36
CA TRP A 234 -9.24 -7.84 -9.41
C TRP A 234 -8.35 -9.08 -9.61
N LYS A 235 -8.15 -9.49 -10.87
CA LYS A 235 -7.25 -10.61 -11.22
C LYS A 235 -5.80 -10.29 -10.87
N THR A 236 -5.33 -9.09 -11.18
CA THR A 236 -3.98 -8.63 -10.80
C THR A 236 -3.78 -8.66 -9.29
N ILE A 237 -4.75 -8.19 -8.50
CA ILE A 237 -4.71 -8.26 -7.03
C ILE A 237 -4.54 -9.70 -6.56
N SER A 238 -5.27 -10.64 -7.16
CA SER A 238 -5.14 -12.06 -6.81
C SER A 238 -3.74 -12.62 -7.08
N VAL A 239 -3.12 -12.24 -8.19
CA VAL A 239 -1.74 -12.65 -8.54
C VAL A 239 -0.76 -12.03 -7.55
N VAL A 240 -0.81 -10.71 -7.35
CA VAL A 240 0.09 -10.01 -6.42
C VAL A 240 -0.06 -10.54 -4.99
N ASN A 241 -1.28 -10.81 -4.52
CA ASN A 241 -1.49 -11.43 -3.21
C ASN A 241 -0.83 -12.81 -3.10
N SER A 242 -0.82 -13.60 -4.18
CA SER A 242 -0.15 -14.90 -4.20
C SER A 242 1.38 -14.74 -4.12
N GLU A 243 1.94 -13.76 -4.85
CA GLU A 243 3.36 -13.41 -4.74
C GLU A 243 3.74 -12.99 -3.30
N LEU A 244 2.93 -12.12 -2.67
CA LEU A 244 3.18 -11.67 -1.30
C LEU A 244 3.05 -12.79 -0.27
N LEU A 245 2.10 -13.72 -0.48
CA LEU A 245 1.96 -14.91 0.37
C LEU A 245 3.18 -15.81 0.27
N GLU A 246 3.70 -16.01 -0.95
CA GLU A 246 4.95 -16.75 -1.15
C GLU A 246 6.11 -16.04 -0.44
N LEU A 247 6.24 -14.72 -0.58
CA LEU A 247 7.33 -13.91 -0.03
C LEU A 247 7.17 -13.52 1.45
N THR A 248 6.18 -14.05 2.16
CA THR A 248 5.83 -13.57 3.52
C THR A 248 7.01 -13.67 4.49
N ALA A 249 7.77 -14.77 4.44
CA ALA A 249 8.93 -14.96 5.32
C ALA A 249 10.03 -13.94 5.04
N GLU A 250 10.31 -13.67 3.77
CA GLU A 250 11.33 -12.73 3.32
C GLU A 250 10.93 -11.28 3.66
N ILE A 251 9.68 -10.89 3.40
CA ILE A 251 9.16 -9.53 3.70
C ILE A 251 9.27 -9.23 5.20
N LEU A 252 8.90 -10.18 6.06
CA LEU A 252 8.88 -10.02 7.52
C LEU A 252 10.24 -10.28 8.19
N SER A 253 11.24 -10.74 7.43
CA SER A 253 12.61 -10.90 7.94
C SER A 253 13.33 -9.56 8.06
N PRO A 254 14.37 -9.45 8.92
CA PRO A 254 15.24 -8.28 8.94
C PRO A 254 15.88 -8.00 7.58
N THR A 255 16.05 -6.73 7.24
CA THR A 255 16.78 -6.34 6.03
C THR A 255 18.26 -6.74 6.14
N VAL A 256 18.82 -7.24 5.05
CA VAL A 256 20.23 -7.67 5.02
C VAL A 256 21.14 -6.47 5.22
N ASN A 257 22.15 -6.61 6.08
CA ASN A 257 23.24 -5.63 6.19
C ASN A 257 24.35 -5.95 5.18
N LEU A 258 24.07 -5.73 3.88
CA LEU A 258 25.02 -5.93 2.78
C LEU A 258 25.06 -4.66 1.93
N GLY A 259 26.24 -4.06 1.81
CA GLY A 259 26.44 -2.91 0.92
C GLY A 259 26.56 -3.34 -0.54
N TYR A 260 25.47 -3.22 -1.30
CA TYR A 260 25.47 -3.35 -2.77
C TYR A 260 25.16 -2.00 -3.42
N ALA A 261 25.58 -1.83 -4.67
CA ALA A 261 25.35 -0.62 -5.44
C ALA A 261 24.26 -0.83 -6.49
N VAL A 262 23.43 0.20 -6.66
CA VAL A 262 22.41 0.27 -7.72
C VAL A 262 22.69 1.53 -8.52
N SER A 263 22.84 1.39 -9.82
CA SER A 263 22.89 2.50 -10.77
C SER A 263 21.93 2.23 -11.92
N TYR A 264 21.72 3.21 -12.79
CA TYR A 264 20.85 3.03 -13.95
C TYR A 264 21.35 3.83 -15.16
N THR A 265 20.89 3.42 -16.32
CA THR A 265 20.99 4.18 -17.59
C THR A 265 19.59 4.42 -18.16
N GLY A 266 19.43 5.51 -18.90
CA GLY A 266 18.15 5.95 -19.47
C GLY A 266 17.65 7.26 -18.86
N ASP A 267 16.50 7.72 -19.35
CA ASP A 267 15.86 8.96 -18.90
C ASP A 267 15.01 8.69 -17.65
N ALA A 268 15.30 9.38 -16.55
CA ALA A 268 14.54 9.26 -15.31
C ALA A 268 13.69 10.51 -15.05
N VAL A 269 12.53 10.32 -14.42
CA VAL A 269 11.67 11.42 -13.96
C VAL A 269 12.13 11.94 -12.60
N THR A 270 12.58 11.02 -11.73
CA THR A 270 13.07 11.29 -10.39
C THR A 270 14.55 10.98 -10.27
N GLU A 271 15.20 11.55 -9.24
CA GLU A 271 16.64 11.34 -8.97
C GLU A 271 16.99 9.88 -8.68
N TYR A 272 16.04 9.11 -8.13
CA TYR A 272 16.23 7.71 -7.75
C TYR A 272 15.03 6.89 -8.23
N PRO A 273 14.94 6.60 -9.55
CA PRO A 273 13.80 5.91 -10.14
C PRO A 273 13.72 4.44 -9.70
N LEU A 274 14.87 3.80 -9.49
CA LEU A 274 14.98 2.44 -8.98
C LEU A 274 15.01 2.42 -7.47
N ARG A 275 14.08 1.66 -6.87
CA ARG A 275 14.08 1.35 -5.44
C ARG A 275 14.25 -0.14 -5.25
N THR A 276 14.97 -0.50 -4.20
CA THR A 276 15.32 -1.88 -3.93
C THR A 276 15.24 -2.22 -2.46
N LEU A 277 14.97 -3.49 -2.18
CA LEU A 277 15.03 -4.10 -0.86
C LEU A 277 15.67 -5.47 -0.99
N LEU A 278 16.70 -5.74 -0.19
CA LEU A 278 17.38 -7.03 -0.16
C LEU A 278 17.01 -7.78 1.13
N LYS A 279 16.50 -9.00 0.99
CA LYS A 279 16.11 -9.88 2.10
C LYS A 279 16.86 -11.21 2.02
N PRO A 280 17.13 -11.89 3.15
CA PRO A 280 17.57 -13.28 3.12
C PRO A 280 16.46 -14.14 2.49
N HIS A 281 16.85 -15.13 1.68
CA HIS A 281 15.90 -16.14 1.18
C HIS A 281 15.87 -17.35 2.11
N ARG A 282 14.71 -17.98 2.28
CA ARG A 282 14.54 -19.12 3.22
C ARG A 282 15.42 -20.33 2.91
N ASP A 283 15.72 -20.56 1.64
CA ASP A 283 16.56 -21.68 1.17
C ASP A 283 18.06 -21.31 1.07
N GLY A 284 18.45 -20.17 1.64
CA GLY A 284 19.78 -19.58 1.47
C GLY A 284 19.86 -18.64 0.25
N GLY A 285 20.88 -17.78 0.26
CA GLY A 285 21.00 -16.67 -0.67
C GLY A 285 20.14 -15.47 -0.27
N TYR A 286 19.74 -14.68 -1.26
CA TYR A 286 18.96 -13.46 -1.07
C TYR A 286 17.79 -13.36 -2.05
N VAL A 287 16.79 -12.54 -1.70
CA VAL A 287 15.78 -12.04 -2.62
C VAL A 287 15.94 -10.53 -2.74
N LEU A 288 16.15 -10.06 -3.96
CA LEU A 288 16.14 -8.65 -4.32
C LEU A 288 14.77 -8.29 -4.86
N PHE A 289 14.07 -7.43 -4.14
CA PHE A 289 12.89 -6.72 -4.63
C PHE A 289 13.37 -5.45 -5.31
N THR A 290 12.90 -5.18 -6.52
CA THR A 290 13.28 -3.99 -7.28
C THR A 290 12.12 -3.45 -8.08
N VAL A 291 11.96 -2.13 -8.11
CA VAL A 291 10.91 -1.43 -8.85
C VAL A 291 11.46 -0.20 -9.56
N ASN A 292 11.11 -0.04 -10.82
CA ASN A 292 11.17 1.25 -11.51
C ASN A 292 9.91 2.03 -11.13
N MET A 293 10.04 3.12 -10.37
CA MET A 293 8.88 3.92 -9.97
C MET A 293 8.42 4.89 -11.06
N ASP A 294 9.23 5.12 -12.09
CA ASP A 294 9.01 6.19 -13.05
C ASP A 294 8.31 5.70 -14.31
N ASN A 295 7.66 6.64 -15.00
CA ASN A 295 6.97 6.40 -16.26
C ASN A 295 7.93 6.47 -17.47
N THR A 296 9.11 5.86 -17.34
CA THR A 296 10.15 5.85 -18.36
C THR A 296 10.85 4.50 -18.38
N VAL A 297 11.40 4.14 -19.55
CA VAL A 297 12.21 2.93 -19.70
C VAL A 297 13.61 3.23 -19.17
N ILE A 298 14.12 2.37 -18.30
CA ILE A 298 15.48 2.45 -17.76
C ILE A 298 16.12 1.07 -17.71
N THR A 299 17.45 1.01 -17.63
CA THR A 299 18.17 -0.23 -17.34
C THR A 299 18.88 -0.08 -16.01
N GLY A 300 18.54 -0.94 -15.05
CA GLY A 300 19.18 -1.00 -13.74
C GLY A 300 20.43 -1.87 -13.77
N ASN A 301 21.49 -1.41 -13.11
CA ASN A 301 22.73 -2.15 -12.91
C ASN A 301 22.90 -2.40 -11.41
N PHE A 302 23.05 -3.66 -11.05
CA PHE A 302 23.19 -4.09 -9.66
C PHE A 302 24.59 -4.65 -9.48
N HIS A 303 25.35 -4.17 -8.49
CA HIS A 303 26.70 -4.64 -8.21
C HIS A 303 26.84 -5.02 -6.74
N PHE A 304 27.24 -6.27 -6.50
CA PHE A 304 27.34 -6.89 -5.18
C PHE A 304 28.81 -7.06 -4.78
N PRO A 305 29.11 -7.04 -3.47
CA PRO A 305 30.49 -7.20 -3.00
C PRO A 305 31.04 -8.63 -3.20
N SER A 306 30.16 -9.63 -3.30
CA SER A 306 30.48 -11.05 -3.50
C SER A 306 30.01 -11.55 -4.85
N MET A 307 30.68 -12.58 -5.37
CA MET A 307 30.24 -13.28 -6.58
C MET A 307 28.88 -13.93 -6.36
N LEU A 308 28.02 -13.78 -7.36
CA LEU A 308 26.73 -14.44 -7.50
C LEU A 308 26.89 -15.70 -8.36
N LYS A 309 26.15 -16.74 -8.02
CA LYS A 309 25.98 -17.96 -8.83
C LYS A 309 24.89 -17.78 -9.87
N SER A 310 23.79 -17.14 -9.49
CA SER A 310 22.67 -16.83 -10.38
C SER A 310 21.86 -15.61 -9.91
N ALA A 311 21.11 -15.04 -10.85
CA ALA A 311 20.12 -14.00 -10.62
C ALA A 311 18.83 -14.38 -11.37
N GLU A 312 17.88 -15.00 -10.68
CA GLU A 312 16.71 -15.65 -11.28
C GLU A 312 15.42 -14.88 -10.94
N PRO A 313 14.58 -14.52 -11.93
CA PRO A 313 13.28 -13.93 -11.65
C PRO A 313 12.34 -14.96 -11.00
N MET A 314 11.56 -14.54 -9.98
CA MET A 314 10.67 -15.45 -9.22
C MET A 314 9.23 -15.52 -9.75
N PHE A 315 8.70 -14.44 -10.32
CA PHE A 315 7.27 -14.34 -10.69
C PHE A 315 7.05 -13.94 -12.15
N GLU A 316 8.09 -14.05 -12.95
CA GLU A 316 8.08 -13.72 -14.37
C GLU A 316 8.51 -14.94 -15.16
N ASN A 317 7.92 -15.10 -16.34
CA ASN A 317 8.32 -16.15 -17.26
C ASN A 317 9.56 -15.70 -18.04
N GLY A 318 10.72 -15.76 -17.39
CA GLY A 318 12.00 -15.33 -17.92
C GLY A 318 13.14 -16.26 -17.53
N SER A 319 14.20 -16.27 -18.34
CA SER A 319 15.46 -16.91 -17.97
C SER A 319 16.18 -16.10 -16.88
N ALA A 320 17.15 -16.72 -16.21
CA ALA A 320 18.06 -16.00 -15.33
C ALA A 320 18.72 -14.82 -16.05
N PHE A 321 18.93 -13.71 -15.32
CA PHE A 321 19.67 -12.57 -15.83
C PHE A 321 21.14 -12.93 -16.03
N SER A 322 21.70 -12.48 -17.14
CA SER A 322 23.12 -12.65 -17.43
C SER A 322 23.97 -11.90 -16.39
N LEU A 323 24.88 -12.63 -15.76
CA LEU A 323 25.88 -12.04 -14.87
C LEU A 323 27.00 -11.39 -15.69
N GLY A 324 27.56 -10.30 -15.17
CA GLY A 324 28.79 -9.71 -15.68
C GLY A 324 29.98 -10.67 -15.58
N GLU A 325 31.09 -10.34 -16.23
CA GLU A 325 32.29 -11.19 -16.29
C GLU A 325 32.84 -11.55 -14.90
N ASP A 326 32.78 -10.59 -13.96
CA ASP A 326 33.21 -10.77 -12.57
C ASP A 326 32.21 -11.54 -11.70
N LYS A 327 31.04 -11.88 -12.26
CA LYS A 327 29.88 -12.49 -11.60
C LYS A 327 29.36 -11.72 -10.39
N ARG A 328 29.71 -10.44 -10.24
CA ARG A 328 29.26 -9.59 -9.12
C ARG A 328 28.16 -8.63 -9.53
N SER A 329 27.83 -8.60 -10.81
CA SER A 329 26.83 -7.69 -11.34
C SER A 329 25.87 -8.37 -12.30
N PHE A 330 24.70 -7.77 -12.46
CA PHE A 330 23.77 -8.07 -13.53
C PHE A 330 22.99 -6.82 -13.90
N MET A 331 22.45 -6.80 -15.12
CA MET A 331 21.64 -5.71 -15.66
C MET A 331 20.21 -6.18 -15.86
N VAL A 332 19.25 -5.28 -15.62
CA VAL A 332 17.82 -5.56 -15.79
C VAL A 332 17.18 -4.40 -16.53
N PRO A 333 16.56 -4.62 -17.71
CA PRO A 333 15.73 -3.61 -18.37
C PRO A 333 14.39 -3.49 -17.63
N TYR A 334 13.87 -2.27 -17.55
CA TYR A 334 12.57 -1.97 -16.94
C TYR A 334 11.71 -1.17 -17.89
N GLU A 335 10.49 -1.64 -18.10
CA GLU A 335 9.37 -0.85 -18.55
C GLU A 335 8.90 0.13 -17.45
N PRO A 336 8.08 1.13 -17.80
CA PRO A 336 7.42 1.99 -16.83
C PRO A 336 6.73 1.21 -15.70
N PHE A 337 7.02 1.57 -14.46
CA PHE A 337 6.42 0.97 -13.25
C PHE A 337 6.74 -0.51 -13.00
N GLU A 338 7.66 -1.09 -13.78
CA GLU A 338 7.97 -2.51 -13.72
C GLU A 338 8.66 -2.91 -12.41
N VAL A 339 8.33 -4.13 -11.96
CA VAL A 339 8.86 -4.74 -10.76
C VAL A 339 9.54 -6.04 -11.15
N HIS A 340 10.72 -6.28 -10.60
CA HIS A 340 11.31 -7.61 -10.57
C HIS A 340 11.52 -8.09 -9.13
N VAL A 341 11.29 -9.38 -8.91
CA VAL A 341 11.69 -10.07 -7.70
C VAL A 341 12.71 -11.12 -8.12
N VAL A 342 13.94 -10.96 -7.66
CA VAL A 342 15.10 -11.72 -8.15
C VAL A 342 15.70 -12.53 -7.01
N ARG A 343 15.75 -13.86 -7.19
CA ARG A 343 16.51 -14.76 -6.33
C ARG A 343 17.99 -14.69 -6.70
N LEU A 344 18.83 -14.44 -5.70
CA LEU A 344 20.28 -14.34 -5.81
C LEU A 344 20.93 -15.48 -5.01
N ASN A 345 21.80 -16.27 -5.63
CA ASN A 345 22.47 -17.43 -4.99
C ASN A 345 23.99 -17.33 -5.00
#